data_AF-A0A1H6K6S1-F1
#
_entry.id   AF-A0A1H6K6S1-F1
#
_cell.length_a   1.000
_cell.length_b   1.000
_cell.length_c   1.000
_cell.angle_alpha   90.00
_cell.angle_beta   90.00
_cell.angle_gamma   90.00
#
_symmetry.space_group_name_H-M   'P 1'
#
loop_
_entity.id
_entity.type
_entity.pdbx_description
1 polymer ?
#
loop_
_entity_poly.entity_id
_entity_poly.type
_entity_poly.pdbx_seq_one_letter_code
_entity_poly.pdbx_strand_id
1 'polypeptide(L)'
;MKFFNIRYLFFLAFAINNSYGQKILYHEYLPTASDWDIIEWNTKKNPEKDFILKEYVDDKGRVTALEFLKDNKLFEDYVCYLANKVTFEYYDNKIVEPLYQSNEFPVATDCEMWYKSIYYLNKDNKIESVERYSIYDISNMSSDEIENVKKYFKPEHFIETPETKKMLWVDYYYYSFAKMNSIYPVNEDYVLDVEYFGQEYFTDEPEFPSIKQSLKQ
;
A
#
# COMPACT_ATOMS: atom_id res chain seq x y z
N MET A 1 60.64 -26.56 19.25
CA MET A 1 59.52 -25.91 19.96
C MET A 1 59.55 -24.40 19.71
N LYS A 2 58.66 -23.92 18.84
CA LYS A 2 58.17 -22.53 18.81
C LYS A 2 56.71 -22.62 18.35
N PHE A 3 55.80 -22.25 19.24
CA PHE A 3 54.37 -22.23 18.99
C PHE A 3 54.04 -21.01 18.12
N PHE A 4 53.41 -21.21 16.97
CA PHE A 4 52.70 -20.15 16.26
C PHE A 4 51.20 -20.36 16.43
N ASN A 5 50.62 -19.58 17.33
CA ASN A 5 49.19 -19.34 17.44
C ASN A 5 48.80 -18.37 16.32
N ILE A 6 48.02 -18.82 15.34
CA ILE A 6 47.22 -17.94 14.47
C ILE A 6 45.80 -18.51 14.48
N ARG A 7 45.07 -18.16 15.54
CA ARG A 7 43.61 -18.02 15.46
C ARG A 7 43.36 -16.73 14.70
N TYR A 8 42.56 -16.80 13.63
CA TYR A 8 41.78 -15.75 12.95
C TYR A 8 41.70 -16.14 11.46
N LEU A 9 40.92 -17.19 11.15
CA LEU A 9 40.32 -17.25 9.82
C LEU A 9 39.01 -16.45 9.92
N PHE A 10 39.07 -15.25 9.35
CA PHE A 10 37.93 -14.36 9.18
C PHE A 10 36.76 -15.11 8.54
N PHE A 11 35.60 -15.06 9.20
CA PHE A 11 34.31 -15.24 8.57
C PHE A 11 34.20 -14.20 7.45
N LEU A 12 34.42 -14.60 6.20
CA LEU A 12 34.04 -13.79 5.06
C LEU A 12 32.54 -13.98 4.87
N ALA A 13 31.76 -13.18 5.57
CA ALA A 13 30.36 -12.95 5.27
C ALA A 13 30.30 -12.26 3.90
N PHE A 14 30.19 -13.05 2.83
CA PHE A 14 29.60 -12.52 1.61
C PHE A 14 28.10 -12.39 1.88
N ALA A 15 27.69 -11.17 2.22
CA ALA A 15 26.33 -10.71 2.03
C ALA A 15 26.02 -10.89 0.54
N ILE A 16 25.44 -12.04 0.20
CA ILE A 16 24.68 -12.17 -1.03
C ILE A 16 23.46 -11.29 -0.79
N ASN A 17 23.51 -10.05 -1.28
CA ASN A 17 22.29 -9.31 -1.58
C ASN A 17 21.52 -10.19 -2.56
N ASN A 18 20.56 -10.96 -2.05
CA ASN A 18 19.58 -11.65 -2.88
C ASN A 18 18.69 -10.57 -3.51
N SER A 19 19.20 -9.90 -4.55
CA SER A 19 18.36 -9.23 -5.55
C SER A 19 17.88 -10.23 -6.61
N TYR A 20 17.77 -11.50 -6.24
CA TYR A 20 17.17 -12.54 -7.06
C TYR A 20 15.66 -12.50 -6.83
N GLY A 21 14.90 -12.14 -7.87
CA GLY A 21 13.46 -12.37 -7.92
C GLY A 21 12.54 -11.16 -7.82
N GLN A 22 13.04 -9.96 -7.50
CA GLN A 22 12.20 -8.76 -7.48
C GLN A 22 12.04 -8.18 -8.89
N LYS A 23 10.81 -8.16 -9.42
CA LYS A 23 10.46 -7.50 -10.67
C LYS A 23 9.99 -6.07 -10.37
N ILE A 24 10.30 -5.13 -11.25
CA ILE A 24 9.78 -3.76 -11.16
C ILE A 24 8.91 -3.51 -12.40
N LEU A 25 7.66 -3.11 -12.17
CA LEU A 25 6.75 -2.61 -13.18
C LEU A 25 6.73 -1.07 -13.12
N TYR A 26 6.49 -0.45 -14.27
CA TYR A 26 6.42 0.99 -14.40
C TYR A 26 5.02 1.37 -14.91
N HIS A 27 4.44 2.40 -14.32
CA HIS A 27 3.14 2.93 -14.70
C HIS A 27 3.27 4.44 -14.86
N GLU A 28 2.58 5.00 -15.83
CA GLU A 28 2.47 6.45 -15.98
C GLU A 28 1.22 6.89 -15.24
N TYR A 29 1.31 7.99 -14.49
CA TYR A 29 0.18 8.54 -13.75
C TYR A 29 0.13 10.07 -13.85
N LEU A 30 -1.02 10.66 -13.54
CA LEU A 30 -1.20 12.09 -13.35
C LEU A 30 -1.71 12.35 -11.92
N PRO A 31 -1.04 13.18 -11.12
CA PRO A 31 -1.55 13.53 -9.80
C PRO A 31 -2.76 14.46 -9.90
N THR A 32 -3.80 14.17 -9.14
CA THR A 32 -4.92 15.09 -8.89
C THR A 32 -4.89 15.57 -7.44
N ALA A 33 -5.93 16.29 -7.00
CA ALA A 33 -6.02 16.74 -5.61
C ALA A 33 -6.27 15.60 -4.60
N SER A 34 -6.70 14.42 -5.08
CA SER A 34 -7.11 13.31 -4.22
C SER A 34 -6.91 11.92 -4.85
N ASP A 35 -6.20 11.83 -5.98
CA ASP A 35 -5.92 10.55 -6.64
C ASP A 35 -4.57 10.56 -7.40
N TRP A 36 -3.96 9.38 -7.53
CA TRP A 36 -2.86 9.10 -8.46
C TRP A 36 -3.43 8.44 -9.71
N ASP A 37 -4.03 9.23 -10.60
CA ASP A 37 -4.75 8.71 -11.77
C ASP A 37 -3.78 7.99 -12.73
N ILE A 38 -3.92 6.67 -12.87
CA ILE A 38 -3.03 5.86 -13.70
C ILE A 38 -3.45 5.96 -15.16
N ILE A 39 -2.62 6.60 -15.98
CA ILE A 39 -2.91 6.82 -17.40
C ILE A 39 -2.41 5.69 -18.30
N GLU A 40 -1.32 5.01 -17.91
CA GLU A 40 -0.80 3.85 -18.65
C GLU A 40 -0.19 2.81 -17.71
N TRP A 41 -0.61 1.56 -17.88
CA TRP A 41 -0.17 0.42 -17.08
C TRP A 41 1.01 -0.33 -17.71
N ASN A 42 1.98 -0.74 -16.88
CA ASN A 42 3.06 -1.66 -17.25
C ASN A 42 3.84 -1.22 -18.51
N THR A 43 4.23 0.05 -18.51
CA THR A 43 5.00 0.66 -19.58
C THR A 43 6.47 0.24 -19.52
N LYS A 44 7.20 0.50 -20.61
CA LYS A 44 8.67 0.40 -20.56
C LYS A 44 9.20 1.54 -19.71
N LYS A 45 10.23 1.26 -18.92
CA LYS A 45 10.96 2.31 -18.18
C LYS A 45 11.32 3.46 -19.11
N ASN A 46 10.78 4.65 -18.84
CA ASN A 46 11.09 5.86 -19.56
C ASN A 46 11.60 6.94 -18.58
N PRO A 47 12.90 7.29 -18.62
CA PRO A 47 13.46 8.28 -17.71
C PRO A 47 13.02 9.73 -18.04
N GLU A 48 12.44 9.97 -19.22
CA GLU A 48 11.99 11.30 -19.66
C GLU A 48 10.55 11.63 -19.22
N LYS A 49 9.86 10.68 -18.58
CA LYS A 49 8.51 10.89 -18.07
C LYS A 49 8.58 11.53 -16.69
N ASP A 50 7.82 12.62 -16.53
CA ASP A 50 7.78 13.38 -15.29
C ASP A 50 7.19 12.54 -14.15
N PHE A 51 6.03 11.91 -14.35
CA PHE A 51 5.30 11.17 -13.32
C PHE A 51 5.29 9.67 -13.58
N ILE A 52 5.91 8.91 -12.68
CA ILE A 52 6.06 7.45 -12.81
C ILE A 52 5.75 6.78 -11.47
N LEU A 53 4.87 5.79 -11.49
CA LEU A 53 4.69 4.85 -10.39
C LEU A 53 5.58 3.63 -10.64
N LYS A 54 6.41 3.30 -9.66
CA LYS A 54 7.12 2.01 -9.61
C LYS A 54 6.35 1.03 -8.74
N GLU A 55 6.05 -0.12 -9.30
CA GLU A 55 5.49 -1.25 -8.56
C GLU A 55 6.57 -2.35 -8.42
N TYR A 56 6.91 -2.68 -7.18
CA TYR A 56 7.89 -3.71 -6.86
C TYR A 56 7.16 -5.02 -6.57
N VAL A 57 7.51 -6.09 -7.27
CA VAL A 57 6.82 -7.38 -7.22
C VAL A 57 7.79 -8.47 -6.80
N ASP A 58 7.41 -9.28 -5.81
CA ASP A 58 8.23 -10.41 -5.37
C ASP A 58 8.17 -11.62 -6.32
N ASP A 59 8.91 -12.66 -5.99
CA ASP A 59 9.00 -13.90 -6.76
C ASP A 59 7.70 -14.73 -6.78
N LYS A 60 6.77 -14.42 -5.87
CA LYS A 60 5.41 -15.00 -5.82
C LYS A 60 4.38 -14.17 -6.59
N GLY A 61 4.81 -13.09 -7.26
CA GLY A 61 3.92 -12.23 -8.03
C GLY A 61 3.13 -11.24 -7.16
N ARG A 62 3.57 -10.97 -5.92
CA ARG A 62 2.89 -10.07 -4.99
C ARG A 62 3.55 -8.70 -4.96
N VAL A 63 2.77 -7.63 -4.98
CA VAL A 63 3.27 -6.26 -4.81
C VAL A 63 3.86 -6.10 -3.41
N THR A 64 5.06 -5.55 -3.32
CA THR A 64 5.78 -5.33 -2.05
C THR A 64 5.97 -3.85 -1.76
N ALA A 65 5.94 -3.01 -2.80
CA ALA A 65 5.93 -1.57 -2.66
C ALA A 65 5.37 -0.87 -3.90
N LEU A 66 4.82 0.32 -3.67
CA LEU A 66 4.44 1.31 -4.66
C LEU A 66 5.19 2.60 -4.33
N GLU A 67 5.86 3.19 -5.32
CA GLU A 67 6.55 4.47 -5.18
C GLU A 67 6.10 5.44 -6.28
N PHE A 68 5.45 6.53 -5.87
CA PHE A 68 4.95 7.58 -6.75
C PHE A 68 6.05 8.62 -6.94
N LEU A 69 6.55 8.74 -8.17
CA LEU A 69 7.71 9.54 -8.49
C LEU A 69 7.38 10.74 -9.37
N LYS A 70 8.05 11.86 -9.11
CA LYS A 70 8.23 12.97 -10.04
C LYS A 70 9.72 13.18 -10.32
N ASP A 71 10.09 13.29 -11.60
CA ASP A 71 11.48 13.44 -12.04
C ASP A 71 12.42 12.36 -11.44
N ASN A 72 11.92 11.12 -11.38
CA ASN A 72 12.58 9.95 -10.78
C ASN A 72 12.87 10.03 -9.27
N LYS A 73 12.27 10.98 -8.55
CA LYS A 73 12.33 11.09 -7.08
C LYS A 73 10.94 10.91 -6.50
N LEU A 74 10.82 10.48 -5.24
CA LEU A 74 9.51 10.42 -4.56
C LEU A 74 8.83 11.78 -4.67
N PHE A 75 7.54 11.76 -5.00
CA PHE A 75 6.75 12.98 -5.12
C PHE A 75 6.52 13.59 -3.74
N GLU A 76 7.08 14.77 -3.48
CA GLU A 76 7.09 15.36 -2.13
C GLU A 76 5.89 16.27 -1.84
N ASP A 77 5.19 16.77 -2.87
CA ASP A 77 4.05 17.65 -2.65
C ASP A 77 2.94 16.90 -1.91
N TYR A 78 2.35 17.54 -0.91
CA TYR A 78 1.28 16.94 -0.12
C TYR A 78 -0.01 16.92 -0.93
N VAL A 79 -0.59 15.73 -1.09
CA VAL A 79 -1.89 15.52 -1.72
C VAL A 79 -2.80 14.89 -0.69
N CYS A 80 -3.97 15.47 -0.47
CA CYS A 80 -4.90 14.94 0.52
C CYS A 80 -5.22 13.47 0.24
N TYR A 81 -5.31 12.66 1.29
CA TYR A 81 -5.67 11.24 1.26
C TYR A 81 -4.61 10.31 0.64
N LEU A 82 -3.48 10.82 0.16
CA LEU A 82 -2.52 10.05 -0.61
C LEU A 82 -1.13 9.98 0.01
N ALA A 83 -0.56 8.77 0.01
CA ALA A 83 0.83 8.50 0.34
C ALA A 83 1.67 8.47 -0.94
N ASN A 84 2.90 8.98 -0.88
CA ASN A 84 3.85 8.90 -2.00
C ASN A 84 4.63 7.57 -2.03
N LYS A 85 4.54 6.78 -0.97
CA LYS A 85 5.09 5.43 -0.90
C LYS A 85 4.21 4.53 -0.05
N VAL A 86 3.99 3.33 -0.53
CA VAL A 86 3.24 2.28 0.17
C VAL A 86 4.03 1.00 0.14
N THR A 87 3.97 0.23 1.21
CA THR A 87 4.60 -1.10 1.28
C THR A 87 3.59 -2.14 1.68
N PHE A 88 3.88 -3.40 1.36
CA PHE A 88 3.00 -4.53 1.68
C PHE A 88 3.81 -5.66 2.29
N GLU A 89 3.40 -6.08 3.49
CA GLU A 89 3.94 -7.26 4.15
C GLU A 89 2.89 -8.36 4.19
N TYR A 90 3.30 -9.58 3.82
CA TYR A 90 2.40 -10.73 3.74
C TYR A 90 2.73 -11.75 4.82
N TYR A 91 1.70 -12.12 5.57
CA TYR A 91 1.69 -13.21 6.55
C TYR A 91 0.61 -14.21 6.16
N ASP A 92 0.61 -15.39 6.81
CA ASP A 92 -0.32 -16.48 6.45
C ASP A 92 -1.80 -16.08 6.52
N ASN A 93 -2.16 -15.18 7.43
CA ASN A 93 -3.54 -14.77 7.69
C ASN A 93 -3.77 -13.26 7.64
N LYS A 94 -2.80 -12.48 7.12
CA LYS A 94 -2.96 -11.03 7.03
C LYS A 94 -2.01 -10.37 6.03
N ILE A 95 -2.45 -9.20 5.56
CA ILE A 95 -1.63 -8.25 4.81
C ILE A 95 -1.48 -6.99 5.67
N VAL A 96 -0.25 -6.48 5.81
CA VAL A 96 0.02 -5.20 6.47
C VAL A 96 0.40 -4.19 5.40
N GLU A 97 -0.30 -3.06 5.36
CA GLU A 97 -0.09 -1.96 4.41
C GLU A 97 0.33 -0.68 5.16
N PRO A 98 1.64 -0.44 5.33
CA PRO A 98 2.14 0.84 5.81
C PRO A 98 2.18 1.89 4.68
N LEU A 99 1.72 3.09 5.01
CA LEU A 99 1.71 4.28 4.17
C LEU A 99 2.80 5.25 4.61
N TYR A 100 3.46 5.90 3.65
CA TYR A 100 4.54 6.84 3.91
C TYR A 100 4.37 8.12 3.08
N GLN A 101 4.70 9.25 3.69
CA GLN A 101 4.99 10.51 3.01
C GLN A 101 6.47 10.84 3.23
N SER A 102 7.25 10.81 2.15
CA SER A 102 8.68 11.17 2.17
C SER A 102 9.51 10.32 3.15
N ASN A 103 9.16 9.03 3.26
CA ASN A 103 9.72 8.02 4.19
C ASN A 103 9.35 8.17 5.67
N GLU A 104 8.45 9.09 6.01
CA GLU A 104 7.85 9.18 7.35
C GLU A 104 6.39 8.71 7.30
N PHE A 105 5.81 8.34 8.45
CA PHE A 105 4.38 8.04 8.50
C PHE A 105 3.57 9.33 8.29
N PRO A 106 2.54 9.32 7.43
CA PRO A 106 1.68 10.47 7.28
C PRO A 106 0.97 10.75 8.60
N VAL A 107 0.98 12.03 8.99
CA VAL A 107 0.16 12.52 10.08
C VAL A 107 -1.23 12.79 9.53
N ALA A 108 -2.25 12.29 10.22
CA ALA A 108 -3.64 12.58 9.94
C ALA A 108 -3.90 14.08 10.23
N THR A 109 -4.04 14.87 9.18
CA THR A 109 -4.52 16.25 9.22
C THR A 109 -6.04 16.29 8.94
N ASP A 110 -6.52 17.37 8.34
CA ASP A 110 -7.82 17.50 7.70
C ASP A 110 -8.16 16.38 6.70
N CYS A 111 -7.16 15.73 6.10
CA CYS A 111 -7.37 14.64 5.14
C CYS A 111 -7.51 13.25 5.80
N GLU A 112 -7.64 13.13 7.13
CA GLU A 112 -7.99 11.87 7.83
C GLU A 112 -7.20 10.61 7.41
N MET A 113 -5.89 10.75 7.17
CA MET A 113 -5.08 9.66 6.64
C MET A 113 -4.78 8.58 7.67
N TRP A 114 -4.89 7.32 7.24
CA TRP A 114 -4.27 6.21 7.93
C TRP A 114 -2.77 6.21 7.63
N TYR A 115 -1.92 5.77 8.56
CA TYR A 115 -0.52 5.46 8.26
C TYR A 115 -0.29 3.96 8.10
N LYS A 116 -1.24 3.13 8.57
CA LYS A 116 -1.14 1.68 8.52
C LYS A 116 -2.52 1.04 8.54
N SER A 117 -2.72 0.07 7.65
CA SER A 117 -3.88 -0.81 7.64
C SER A 117 -3.43 -2.28 7.75
N ILE A 118 -4.19 -3.10 8.46
CA ILE A 118 -3.95 -4.54 8.59
C ILE A 118 -5.22 -5.26 8.15
N TYR A 119 -5.13 -6.01 7.06
CA TYR A 119 -6.22 -6.77 6.47
C TYR A 119 -6.12 -8.21 6.96
N TYR A 120 -7.06 -8.65 7.80
CA TYR A 120 -7.11 -10.03 8.28
C TYR A 120 -7.85 -10.91 7.29
N LEU A 121 -7.21 -12.00 6.89
CA LEU A 121 -7.69 -12.92 5.87
C LEU A 121 -8.13 -14.24 6.49
N ASN A 122 -9.25 -14.78 5.99
CA ASN A 122 -9.64 -16.15 6.24
C ASN A 122 -8.81 -17.14 5.39
N LYS A 123 -9.08 -18.43 5.57
CA LYS A 123 -8.41 -19.53 4.84
C LYS A 123 -8.59 -19.48 3.31
N ASP A 124 -9.61 -18.77 2.83
CA ASP A 124 -9.98 -18.61 1.42
C ASP A 124 -9.51 -17.24 0.89
N ASN A 125 -8.59 -16.58 1.62
CA ASN A 125 -8.04 -15.25 1.34
C ASN A 125 -9.08 -14.10 1.28
N LYS A 126 -10.23 -14.26 1.95
CA LYS A 126 -11.23 -13.19 2.07
C LYS A 126 -10.97 -12.33 3.29
N ILE A 127 -11.24 -11.03 3.18
CA ILE A 127 -11.05 -10.09 4.27
C ILE A 127 -12.18 -10.25 5.30
N GLU A 128 -11.83 -10.62 6.54
CA GLU A 128 -12.77 -10.70 7.66
C GLU A 128 -12.86 -9.39 8.45
N SER A 129 -11.75 -8.64 8.49
CA SER A 129 -11.70 -7.33 9.15
C SER A 129 -10.48 -6.52 8.69
N VAL A 130 -10.53 -5.20 8.91
CA VAL A 130 -9.42 -4.28 8.69
C VAL A 130 -9.17 -3.49 9.97
N GLU A 131 -7.98 -3.59 10.54
CA GLU A 131 -7.51 -2.66 11.57
C GLU A 131 -6.80 -1.49 10.92
N ARG A 132 -7.15 -0.26 11.31
CA ARG A 132 -6.58 0.97 10.77
C ARG A 132 -6.00 1.83 11.87
N TYR A 133 -4.89 2.48 11.56
CA TYR A 133 -4.14 3.30 12.50
C TYR A 133 -3.86 4.69 11.91
N SER A 134 -4.13 5.73 12.70
CA SER A 134 -3.80 7.13 12.40
C SER A 134 -2.94 7.73 13.51
N ILE A 135 -2.21 8.80 13.18
CA ILE A 135 -1.45 9.62 14.13
C ILE A 135 -1.86 11.06 13.90
N TYR A 136 -2.31 11.76 14.94
CA TYR A 136 -2.63 13.19 14.84
C TYR A 136 -1.51 14.02 15.47
N ASP A 137 -1.01 15.05 14.76
CA ASP A 137 -0.12 16.03 15.36
C ASP A 137 -0.94 17.07 16.13
N ILE A 138 -1.10 16.81 17.43
CA ILE A 138 -1.82 17.68 18.35
C ILE A 138 -0.89 18.61 19.15
N SER A 139 0.41 18.63 18.83
CA SER A 139 1.44 19.28 19.67
C SER A 139 1.26 20.80 19.80
N ASN A 140 0.68 21.43 18.78
CA ASN A 140 0.43 22.86 18.72
C ASN A 140 -1.06 23.24 18.83
N MET A 141 -1.92 22.29 19.20
CA MET A 141 -3.37 22.50 19.32
C MET A 141 -3.76 22.95 20.74
N SER A 142 -4.73 23.85 20.84
CA SER A 142 -5.41 24.17 22.09
C SER A 142 -6.26 22.98 22.59
N SER A 143 -6.65 23.00 23.86
CA SER A 143 -7.48 21.93 24.43
C SER A 143 -8.82 21.76 23.71
N ASP A 144 -9.45 22.87 23.28
CA ASP A 144 -10.72 22.85 22.54
C ASP A 144 -10.53 22.24 21.13
N GLU A 145 -9.41 22.54 20.47
CA GLU A 145 -9.06 21.95 19.18
C GLU A 145 -8.82 20.44 19.30
N ILE A 146 -8.12 19.99 20.35
CA ILE A 146 -7.90 18.57 20.63
C ILE A 146 -9.22 17.85 20.90
N GLU A 147 -10.13 18.47 21.66
CA GLU A 147 -11.47 17.90 21.90
C GLU A 147 -12.26 17.77 20.59
N ASN A 148 -12.19 18.79 19.73
CA ASN A 148 -12.81 18.75 18.41
C ASN A 148 -12.20 17.65 17.52
N VAL A 149 -10.87 17.49 17.50
CA VAL A 149 -10.21 16.41 16.75
C VAL A 149 -10.74 15.05 17.21
N LYS A 150 -10.73 14.79 18.53
CA LYS A 150 -11.21 13.52 19.11
C LYS A 150 -12.70 13.26 18.88
N LYS A 151 -13.50 14.31 18.71
CA LYS A 151 -14.95 14.21 18.56
C LYS A 151 -15.40 14.05 17.10
N TYR A 152 -14.75 14.76 16.18
CA TYR A 152 -15.20 14.88 14.79
C TYR A 152 -14.39 14.05 13.80
N PHE A 153 -13.13 13.71 14.13
CA PHE A 153 -12.27 12.94 13.25
C PHE A 153 -12.24 11.47 13.67
N LYS A 154 -11.71 10.62 12.79
CA LYS A 154 -11.56 9.19 13.04
C LYS A 154 -10.69 8.91 14.27
N PRO A 155 -10.92 7.81 15.00
CA PRO A 155 -10.04 7.43 16.10
C PRO A 155 -8.68 7.01 15.56
N GLU A 156 -7.62 7.18 16.36
CA GLU A 156 -6.26 6.70 16.05
C GLU A 156 -6.18 5.20 15.82
N HIS A 157 -7.18 4.44 16.29
CA HIS A 157 -7.33 3.03 16.02
C HIS A 157 -8.80 2.73 15.72
N PHE A 158 -9.05 2.07 14.59
CA PHE A 158 -10.38 1.71 14.13
C PHE A 158 -10.39 0.29 13.58
N ILE A 159 -11.49 -0.46 13.81
CA ILE A 159 -11.67 -1.80 13.27
C ILE A 159 -12.91 -1.80 12.39
N GLU A 160 -12.70 -2.11 11.11
CA GLU A 160 -13.75 -2.30 10.11
C GLU A 160 -14.08 -3.79 10.00
N THR A 161 -15.37 -4.10 9.99
CA THR A 161 -15.89 -5.44 9.69
C THR A 161 -16.92 -5.37 8.56
N PRO A 162 -17.21 -6.48 7.85
CA PRO A 162 -18.25 -6.53 6.82
C PRO A 162 -19.62 -6.02 7.28
N GLU A 163 -19.95 -6.16 8.57
CA GLU A 163 -21.20 -5.65 9.16
C GLU A 163 -21.21 -4.11 9.24
N THR A 164 -20.07 -3.51 9.58
CA THR A 164 -19.93 -2.04 9.63
C THR A 164 -19.77 -1.40 8.26
N LYS A 165 -19.22 -2.16 7.30
CA LYS A 165 -18.91 -1.74 5.93
C LYS A 165 -19.11 -2.93 5.02
N LYS A 166 -20.08 -2.85 4.10
CA LYS A 166 -20.40 -3.98 3.21
C LYS A 166 -19.25 -4.45 2.31
N MET A 167 -18.24 -3.61 2.13
CA MET A 167 -17.19 -3.80 1.14
C MET A 167 -15.85 -3.46 1.78
N LEU A 168 -14.99 -4.46 1.89
CA LEU A 168 -13.61 -4.34 2.37
C LEU A 168 -12.67 -4.79 1.26
N TRP A 169 -11.57 -4.06 1.06
CA TRP A 169 -10.53 -4.33 0.08
C TRP A 169 -9.20 -3.75 0.56
N VAL A 170 -8.08 -4.15 -0.05
CA VAL A 170 -6.75 -3.57 0.21
C VAL A 170 -6.62 -2.23 -0.54
N ASP A 171 -6.50 -1.11 0.16
CA ASP A 171 -6.77 0.22 -0.41
C ASP A 171 -5.86 0.54 -1.61
N TYR A 172 -4.54 0.36 -1.47
CA TYR A 172 -3.59 0.74 -2.52
C TYR A 172 -3.41 -0.31 -3.61
N TYR A 173 -4.12 -1.44 -3.55
CA TYR A 173 -4.11 -2.41 -4.67
C TYR A 173 -4.77 -1.86 -5.93
N TYR A 174 -5.58 -0.80 -5.81
CA TYR A 174 -6.07 -0.01 -6.92
C TYR A 174 -4.89 0.39 -7.85
N TYR A 175 -3.82 0.97 -7.29
CA TYR A 175 -2.64 1.40 -8.06
C TYR A 175 -1.65 0.28 -8.43
N SER A 176 -2.00 -0.99 -8.20
CA SER A 176 -1.08 -2.12 -8.40
C SER A 176 -1.55 -2.99 -9.55
N PHE A 177 -0.68 -3.31 -10.50
CA PHE A 177 -0.99 -4.26 -11.57
C PHE A 177 -0.86 -5.71 -11.10
N ALA A 178 0.19 -6.00 -10.34
CA ALA A 178 0.46 -7.36 -9.87
C ALA A 178 -0.42 -7.77 -8.69
N LYS A 179 -0.81 -6.85 -7.81
CA LYS A 179 -1.62 -7.08 -6.60
C LYS A 179 -1.06 -8.25 -5.80
N MET A 180 -1.87 -9.24 -5.45
CA MET A 180 -1.43 -10.51 -4.88
C MET A 180 -1.48 -11.62 -5.94
N ASN A 181 -0.59 -11.58 -6.93
CA ASN A 181 -0.61 -12.47 -8.10
C ASN A 181 -1.96 -12.40 -8.86
N SER A 182 -2.34 -11.17 -9.21
CA SER A 182 -3.60 -10.78 -9.85
C SER A 182 -4.86 -11.08 -9.03
N ILE A 183 -4.71 -11.40 -7.73
CA ILE A 183 -5.83 -11.51 -6.81
C ILE A 183 -5.97 -10.20 -6.05
N TYR A 184 -7.19 -9.67 -6.00
CA TYR A 184 -7.57 -8.54 -5.16
C TYR A 184 -8.44 -9.06 -4.00
N PRO A 185 -7.88 -9.31 -2.80
CA PRO A 185 -8.65 -9.79 -1.66
C PRO A 185 -9.80 -8.84 -1.32
N VAL A 186 -10.98 -9.42 -1.12
CA VAL A 186 -12.21 -8.73 -0.71
C VAL A 186 -12.94 -9.55 0.34
N ASN A 187 -13.94 -8.99 1.03
CA ASN A 187 -14.78 -9.77 1.95
C ASN A 187 -15.70 -10.76 1.22
N GLU A 188 -16.20 -11.78 1.93
CA GLU A 188 -17.03 -12.87 1.38
C GLU A 188 -18.25 -12.34 0.59
N ASP A 189 -19.00 -11.43 1.20
CA ASP A 189 -20.23 -10.86 0.63
C ASP A 189 -19.96 -9.61 -0.22
N TYR A 190 -18.74 -9.46 -0.75
CA TYR A 190 -18.39 -8.30 -1.56
C TYR A 190 -19.27 -8.25 -2.82
N VAL A 191 -20.00 -7.16 -2.96
CA VAL A 191 -20.78 -6.85 -4.16
C VAL A 191 -20.03 -5.78 -4.92
N LEU A 192 -19.61 -6.11 -6.14
CA LEU A 192 -19.03 -5.12 -7.03
C LEU A 192 -20.13 -4.18 -7.53
N ASP A 193 -20.26 -3.04 -6.87
CA ASP A 193 -21.26 -2.03 -7.19
C ASP A 193 -20.67 -0.96 -8.14
N VAL A 194 -20.73 -1.28 -9.43
CA VAL A 194 -20.26 -0.43 -10.52
C VAL A 194 -21.06 0.89 -10.62
N GLU A 195 -22.29 0.91 -10.13
CA GLU A 195 -23.11 2.13 -10.12
C GLU A 195 -22.73 3.06 -8.96
N TYR A 196 -22.42 2.50 -7.78
CA TYR A 196 -22.05 3.27 -6.59
C TYR A 196 -20.66 3.89 -6.67
N PHE A 197 -19.66 3.14 -7.14
CA PHE A 197 -18.30 3.66 -7.29
C PHE A 197 -18.10 4.41 -8.60
N GLY A 198 -19.07 4.36 -9.53
CA GLY A 198 -18.90 4.85 -10.89
C GLY A 198 -18.05 3.90 -11.74
N GLN A 199 -18.18 4.00 -13.07
CA GLN A 199 -17.41 3.16 -13.98
C GLN A 199 -15.89 3.36 -13.80
N GLU A 200 -15.47 4.54 -13.38
CA GLU A 200 -14.05 4.97 -13.36
C GLU A 200 -13.18 4.22 -12.35
N TYR A 201 -13.72 3.72 -11.22
CA TYR A 201 -12.88 3.18 -10.13
C TYR A 201 -12.70 1.65 -10.12
N PHE A 202 -13.51 0.90 -10.87
CA PHE A 202 -13.47 -0.57 -10.80
C PHE A 202 -13.90 -1.27 -12.09
N THR A 203 -14.06 -0.57 -13.22
CA THR A 203 -14.42 -1.23 -14.49
C THR A 203 -13.24 -1.47 -15.42
N ASP A 204 -12.10 -0.86 -15.13
CA ASP A 204 -10.90 -0.95 -15.96
C ASP A 204 -9.91 -2.03 -15.48
N GLU A 205 -9.02 -2.39 -16.40
CA GLU A 205 -7.87 -3.25 -16.11
C GLU A 205 -6.89 -2.47 -15.22
N PRO A 206 -6.33 -3.08 -14.15
CA PRO A 206 -6.36 -4.50 -13.82
C PRO A 206 -7.31 -4.87 -12.66
N GLU A 207 -8.15 -3.95 -12.17
CA GLU A 207 -8.97 -4.17 -10.98
C GLU A 207 -10.11 -5.14 -11.22
N PHE A 208 -10.93 -4.90 -12.25
CA PHE A 208 -12.15 -5.67 -12.48
C PHE A 208 -11.89 -7.18 -12.63
N PRO A 209 -10.90 -7.64 -13.42
CA PRO A 209 -10.60 -9.06 -13.51
C PRO A 209 -10.03 -9.62 -12.20
N SER A 210 -9.24 -8.84 -11.47
CA SER A 210 -8.61 -9.27 -10.22
C SER A 210 -9.63 -9.50 -9.10
N ILE A 211 -10.64 -8.62 -9.00
CA ILE A 211 -11.77 -8.80 -8.08
C ILE A 211 -12.60 -10.02 -8.49
N LYS A 212 -12.91 -10.18 -9.79
CA LYS A 212 -13.62 -11.36 -10.30
C LYS A 212 -12.88 -12.66 -10.03
N GLN A 213 -11.56 -12.66 -10.10
CA GLN A 213 -10.73 -13.83 -9.76
C GLN A 213 -10.82 -14.14 -8.26
N SER A 214 -10.79 -13.11 -7.42
CA SER A 214 -10.95 -13.24 -5.96
C SER A 214 -12.29 -13.87 -5.59
N LEU A 215 -13.39 -13.45 -6.20
CA LEU A 215 -14.74 -13.97 -5.94
C LEU A 215 -14.97 -15.42 -6.40
N LYS A 216 -14.07 -16.01 -7.20
CA LYS A 216 -14.17 -17.40 -7.68
C LYS A 216 -13.48 -18.42 -6.78
N GLN A 217 -12.64 -17.95 -5.85
CA GLN A 217 -11.99 -18.78 -4.82
C GLN A 217 -12.95 -19.02 -3.67
#